data_AF-A0A2G4HCT6-F1
#
_entry.id   AF-A0A2G4HCT6-F1
#
_cell.length_a   1.000
_cell.length_b   1.000
_cell.length_c   1.000
_cell.angle_alpha   90.00
_cell.angle_beta   90.00
_cell.angle_gamma   90.00
#
_symmetry.space_group_name_H-M   'P 1'
#
loop_
_entity.id
_entity.type
_entity.pdbx_description
1 polymer ?
#
loop_
_entity_poly.entity_id
_entity_poly.type
_entity_poly.pdbx_seq_one_letter_code
_entity_poly.pdbx_strand_id
1 'polypeptide(L)'
;SKVIKRVASERECREFEEPLIWGAKESVYKAAGQAGLDWRREIEVQGPRQAFCTRGRKRYALESFKMDQDQVVLALRKPLRIVVTGPESSGKSLLAARLARHFSTLWTTEVAREYLTEHGPDYGPKDLLLMAQLQAKQSQELAESSLDLVFDDTDLLTYRIWFLEKYGRPSPEIEAMPLEGDLYLLCTPDLAWAADPLREYPREADRQRHFELHKEYLEKDAKPYALVSGQGSARKMNALRIIEAFGILP
;
A
#
# COMPACT_ATOMS: atom_id res chain seq x y z
N SER A 1 -21.79 5.51 1.84
CA SER A 1 -22.77 4.96 0.88
C SER A 1 -22.13 4.94 -0.50
N LYS A 2 -22.11 3.79 -1.18
CA LYS A 2 -21.58 3.67 -2.55
C LYS A 2 -22.48 4.49 -3.48
N VAL A 3 -21.98 5.59 -4.04
CA VAL A 3 -22.75 6.44 -4.96
C VAL A 3 -22.56 5.91 -6.37
N ILE A 4 -23.60 5.26 -6.91
CA ILE A 4 -23.73 4.97 -8.34
C ILE A 4 -24.70 6.02 -8.90
N LYS A 5 -24.31 6.79 -9.92
CA LYS A 5 -25.25 7.70 -10.60
C LYS A 5 -25.14 7.60 -12.12
N ARG A 6 -26.30 7.55 -12.78
CA ARG A 6 -26.65 7.86 -14.18
C ARG A 6 -25.91 7.14 -15.33
N VAL A 7 -26.66 6.91 -16.41
CA VAL A 7 -26.22 6.33 -17.70
C VAL A 7 -26.09 7.45 -18.75
N ALA A 8 -25.11 7.33 -19.65
CA ALA A 8 -24.87 8.21 -20.80
C ALA A 8 -26.11 8.48 -21.65
N SER A 9 -26.19 9.65 -22.27
CA SER A 9 -27.01 9.83 -23.47
C SER A 9 -26.27 9.33 -24.72
N GLU A 10 -27.00 8.84 -25.72
CA GLU A 10 -26.42 8.39 -27.01
C GLU A 10 -25.52 9.44 -27.68
N ARG A 11 -25.82 10.73 -27.46
CA ARG A 11 -25.03 11.83 -28.02
C ARG A 11 -23.64 11.91 -27.39
N GLU A 12 -23.53 11.65 -26.09
CA GLU A 12 -22.25 11.64 -25.36
C GLU A 12 -21.38 10.44 -25.77
N CYS A 13 -21.99 9.29 -26.10
CA CYS A 13 -21.27 8.10 -26.58
C CYS A 13 -20.68 8.26 -27.99
N ARG A 14 -21.24 9.13 -28.84
CA ARG A 14 -20.83 9.27 -30.26
C ARG A 14 -19.59 10.14 -30.48
N GLU A 15 -19.17 10.90 -29.48
CA GLU A 15 -18.03 11.84 -29.59
C GLU A 15 -16.67 11.26 -29.15
N PHE A 16 -16.59 9.97 -28.75
CA PHE A 16 -15.37 9.41 -28.11
C PHE A 16 -14.90 8.07 -28.69
N GLU A 17 -13.58 7.86 -28.62
CA GLU A 17 -12.84 6.79 -29.31
C GLU A 17 -13.32 5.37 -28.98
N GLU A 18 -13.86 5.09 -27.78
CA GLU A 18 -14.60 3.84 -27.49
C GLU A 18 -15.63 4.06 -26.36
N PRO A 19 -16.88 3.57 -26.47
CA PRO A 19 -17.91 3.72 -25.42
C PRO A 19 -17.49 3.22 -24.03
N LEU A 20 -16.60 2.22 -23.96
CA LEU A 20 -16.03 1.69 -22.72
C LEU A 20 -15.11 2.71 -22.01
N ILE A 21 -14.30 3.45 -22.77
CA ILE A 21 -13.42 4.49 -22.22
C ILE A 21 -14.26 5.65 -21.68
N TRP A 22 -15.32 6.02 -22.40
CA TRP A 22 -16.26 7.02 -21.92
C TRP A 22 -16.93 6.58 -20.61
N GLY A 23 -17.47 5.35 -20.57
CA GLY A 23 -18.12 4.81 -19.37
C GLY A 23 -17.17 4.73 -18.18
N ALA A 24 -15.91 4.36 -18.41
CA ALA A 24 -14.87 4.37 -17.39
C ALA A 24 -14.62 5.79 -16.84
N LYS A 25 -14.39 6.78 -17.73
CA LYS A 25 -14.14 8.16 -17.32
C LYS A 25 -15.34 8.77 -16.58
N GLU A 26 -16.55 8.51 -17.05
CA GLU A 26 -17.76 9.00 -16.41
C GLU A 26 -17.97 8.38 -15.02
N SER A 27 -17.76 7.07 -14.90
CA SER A 27 -17.85 6.38 -13.60
C SER A 27 -16.81 6.91 -12.60
N VAL A 28 -15.58 7.19 -13.04
CA VAL A 28 -14.55 7.82 -12.20
C VAL A 28 -14.94 9.24 -11.82
N TYR A 29 -15.42 10.05 -12.77
CA TYR A 29 -15.84 11.43 -12.53
C TYR A 29 -16.88 11.50 -11.41
N LYS A 30 -17.87 10.61 -11.46
CA LYS A 30 -18.93 10.51 -10.47
C LYS A 30 -18.42 9.97 -9.13
N ALA A 31 -17.56 8.97 -9.16
CA ALA A 31 -16.96 8.40 -7.94
C ALA A 31 -15.97 9.36 -7.26
N ALA A 32 -15.36 10.29 -8.01
CA ALA A 32 -14.49 11.34 -7.47
C ALA A 32 -15.27 12.38 -6.67
N GLY A 33 -16.48 12.75 -7.13
CA GLY A 33 -17.38 13.65 -6.41
C GLY A 33 -16.81 15.07 -6.21
N GLN A 34 -15.85 15.49 -7.03
CA GLN A 34 -15.17 16.78 -6.91
C GLN A 34 -15.81 17.83 -7.82
N ALA A 35 -16.17 18.99 -7.25
CA ALA A 35 -16.71 20.10 -8.02
C ALA A 35 -15.66 20.66 -9.00
N GLY A 36 -16.08 20.95 -10.24
CA GLY A 36 -15.21 21.54 -11.27
C GLY A 36 -14.08 20.64 -11.76
N LEU A 37 -14.20 19.31 -11.60
CA LEU A 37 -13.27 18.34 -12.18
C LEU A 37 -13.42 18.33 -13.71
N ASP A 38 -12.34 18.54 -14.45
CA ASP A 38 -12.32 18.39 -15.90
C ASP A 38 -12.10 16.92 -16.25
N TRP A 39 -13.19 16.22 -16.56
CA TRP A 39 -13.16 14.79 -16.85
C TRP A 39 -12.25 14.41 -18.04
N ARG A 40 -11.97 15.33 -18.98
CA ARG A 40 -11.13 15.02 -20.15
C ARG A 40 -9.65 15.06 -19.78
N ARG A 41 -9.26 16.02 -18.94
CA ARG A 41 -7.86 16.30 -18.58
C ARG A 41 -7.43 15.66 -17.27
N GLU A 42 -8.35 15.47 -16.34
CA GLU A 42 -8.04 15.05 -14.98
C GLU A 42 -8.42 13.60 -14.70
N ILE A 43 -8.95 12.88 -15.68
CA ILE A 43 -9.24 11.44 -15.60
C ILE A 43 -8.53 10.69 -16.72
N GLU A 44 -7.58 9.86 -16.30
CA GLU A 44 -6.77 9.01 -17.17
C GLU A 44 -7.22 7.56 -17.01
N VAL A 45 -7.57 6.89 -18.12
CA VAL A 45 -7.90 5.45 -18.12
C VAL A 45 -6.66 4.70 -18.56
N GLN A 46 -6.04 3.97 -17.63
CA GLN A 46 -4.78 3.23 -17.85
C GLN A 46 -5.07 1.76 -18.22
N GLY A 47 -5.98 1.58 -19.17
CA GLY A 47 -6.46 0.26 -19.63
C GLY A 47 -7.82 -0.14 -19.07
N PRO A 48 -8.28 -1.38 -19.35
CA PRO A 48 -9.68 -1.78 -19.12
C PRO A 48 -10.06 -1.93 -17.64
N ARG A 49 -9.10 -1.97 -16.72
CA ARG A 49 -9.30 -2.27 -15.30
C ARG A 49 -8.85 -1.17 -14.35
N GLN A 50 -8.26 -0.09 -14.84
CA GLN A 50 -7.67 0.93 -13.98
C GLN A 50 -7.86 2.33 -14.55
N ALA A 51 -8.17 3.26 -13.67
CA ALA A 51 -8.19 4.67 -13.98
C ALA A 51 -7.64 5.50 -12.82
N PHE A 52 -7.18 6.70 -13.15
CA PHE A 52 -6.57 7.64 -12.24
C PHE A 52 -7.23 9.00 -12.37
N CYS A 53 -7.56 9.60 -11.24
CA CYS A 53 -7.94 11.01 -11.14
C CYS A 53 -6.72 11.80 -10.70
N THR A 54 -6.16 12.61 -11.59
CA THR A 54 -4.92 13.38 -11.31
C THR A 54 -5.16 14.40 -10.20
N ARG A 55 -6.36 14.97 -10.13
CA ARG A 55 -6.79 15.80 -9.00
C ARG A 55 -6.94 14.95 -7.74
N GLY A 56 -6.09 15.21 -6.75
CA GLY A 56 -6.06 14.47 -5.48
C GLY A 56 -5.52 13.04 -5.59
N ARG A 57 -4.88 12.69 -6.72
CA ARG A 57 -4.15 11.42 -6.94
C ARG A 57 -4.93 10.16 -6.59
N LYS A 58 -6.22 10.12 -6.94
CA LYS A 58 -7.12 9.01 -6.58
C LYS A 58 -7.08 7.91 -7.64
N ARG A 59 -6.92 6.66 -7.21
CA ARG A 59 -6.97 5.49 -8.09
C ARG A 59 -8.34 4.83 -8.05
N TYR A 60 -8.73 4.26 -9.19
CA TYR A 60 -9.98 3.55 -9.35
C TYR A 60 -9.71 2.22 -10.06
N ALA A 61 -10.23 1.13 -9.48
CA ALA A 61 -10.40 -0.11 -10.21
C ALA A 61 -11.66 -0.02 -11.06
N LEU A 62 -11.57 -0.46 -12.30
CA LEU A 62 -12.68 -0.50 -13.24
C LEU A 62 -13.17 -1.94 -13.38
N GLU A 63 -14.48 -2.11 -13.28
CA GLU A 63 -15.16 -3.36 -13.60
C GLU A 63 -16.24 -3.08 -14.64
N SER A 64 -16.44 -4.02 -15.56
CA SER A 64 -17.48 -3.89 -16.57
C SER A 64 -18.21 -5.21 -16.77
N PHE A 65 -19.53 -5.14 -16.86
CA PHE A 65 -20.38 -6.32 -17.12
C PHE A 65 -21.59 -5.92 -17.95
N LYS A 66 -22.15 -6.90 -18.67
CA LYS A 66 -23.40 -6.71 -19.41
C LYS A 66 -24.58 -6.88 -18.47
N MET A 67 -25.55 -5.98 -18.59
CA MET A 67 -26.84 -6.06 -17.90
C MET A 67 -27.93 -5.82 -18.95
N ASP A 68 -28.59 -6.90 -19.36
CA ASP A 68 -29.52 -6.92 -20.50
C ASP A 68 -28.88 -6.41 -21.80
N GLN A 69 -29.37 -5.28 -22.32
CA GLN A 69 -28.85 -4.62 -23.54
C GLN A 69 -27.73 -3.62 -23.22
N ASP A 70 -27.50 -3.30 -21.94
CA ASP A 70 -26.59 -2.27 -21.50
C ASP A 70 -25.21 -2.84 -21.12
N GLN A 71 -24.17 -2.06 -21.39
CA GLN A 71 -22.84 -2.28 -20.85
C GLN A 71 -22.66 -1.38 -19.62
N VAL A 72 -22.56 -1.99 -18.43
CA VAL A 72 -22.33 -1.27 -17.17
C VAL A 72 -20.85 -1.20 -16.90
N VAL A 73 -20.36 -0.04 -16.45
CA VAL A 73 -18.98 0.18 -15.99
C VAL A 73 -19.01 0.76 -14.59
N LEU A 74 -18.34 0.11 -13.65
CA LEU A 74 -18.16 0.55 -12.28
C LEU A 74 -16.75 1.08 -12.08
N ALA A 75 -16.63 2.18 -11.35
CA ALA A 75 -15.36 2.68 -10.83
C ALA A 75 -15.34 2.56 -9.31
N LEU A 76 -14.48 1.68 -8.81
CA LEU A 76 -14.28 1.44 -7.39
C LEU A 76 -13.04 2.18 -6.94
N ARG A 77 -13.21 3.20 -6.08
CA ARG A 77 -12.08 3.92 -5.51
C ARG A 77 -11.19 2.95 -4.72
N LYS A 78 -9.89 2.97 -5.02
CA LYS A 78 -8.88 2.23 -4.27
C LYS A 78 -8.16 3.21 -3.33
N PRO A 79 -7.92 2.83 -2.05
CA PRO A 79 -7.19 3.70 -1.16
C PRO A 79 -5.72 3.77 -1.60
N LEU A 80 -5.06 4.83 -1.15
CA LEU A 80 -3.60 4.86 -1.13
C LEU A 80 -3.09 3.95 -0.02
N ARG A 81 -2.05 3.17 -0.31
CA ARG A 81 -1.41 2.25 0.64
C ARG A 81 -0.02 2.77 0.98
N ILE A 82 0.16 3.18 2.23
CA ILE A 82 1.47 3.60 2.74
C ILE A 82 2.03 2.48 3.62
N VAL A 83 3.13 1.87 3.18
CA VAL A 83 3.79 0.81 3.93
C VAL A 83 4.88 1.41 4.80
N VAL A 84 4.87 1.12 6.10
CA VAL A 84 5.97 1.45 7.01
C VAL A 84 6.89 0.24 7.09
N THR A 85 8.12 0.39 6.58
CA THR A 85 9.07 -0.73 6.42
C THR A 85 10.45 -0.38 7.00
N GLY A 86 11.34 -1.37 7.08
CA GLY A 86 12.70 -1.22 7.61
C GLY A 86 13.08 -2.29 8.64
N PRO A 87 14.32 -2.23 9.16
CA PRO A 87 14.87 -3.25 10.05
C PRO A 87 14.11 -3.38 11.38
N GLU A 88 14.38 -4.45 12.12
CA GLU A 88 13.87 -4.63 13.48
C GLU A 88 14.25 -3.47 14.40
N SER A 89 13.38 -3.18 15.37
CA SER A 89 13.57 -2.11 16.36
C SER A 89 13.76 -0.70 15.75
N SER A 90 13.20 -0.44 14.56
CA SER A 90 13.19 0.89 13.90
C SER A 90 11.88 1.68 14.12
N GLY A 91 10.99 1.20 14.99
CA GLY A 91 9.79 1.94 15.39
C GLY A 91 8.61 1.90 14.41
N LYS A 92 8.62 0.95 13.46
CA LYS A 92 7.58 0.77 12.41
C LYS A 92 6.16 0.71 12.98
N SER A 93 5.89 -0.25 13.85
CA SER A 93 4.55 -0.47 14.42
C SER A 93 3.99 0.75 15.13
N LEU A 94 4.84 1.41 15.94
CA LEU A 94 4.45 2.63 16.63
C LEU A 94 4.20 3.79 15.65
N LEU A 95 5.00 3.89 14.60
CA LEU A 95 4.82 4.92 13.57
C LEU A 95 3.54 4.68 12.75
N ALA A 96 3.31 3.47 12.26
CA ALA A 96 2.11 3.08 11.51
C ALA A 96 0.83 3.40 12.30
N ALA A 97 0.76 2.97 13.57
CA ALA A 97 -0.37 3.27 14.43
C ALA A 97 -0.55 4.78 14.68
N ARG A 98 0.54 5.54 14.86
CA ARG A 98 0.50 7.00 15.07
C ARG A 98 0.05 7.77 13.84
N LEU A 99 0.43 7.31 12.65
CA LEU A 99 0.02 7.91 11.37
C LEU A 99 -1.45 7.59 11.09
N ALA A 100 -1.85 6.32 11.23
CA ALA A 100 -3.24 5.90 11.05
C ALA A 100 -4.19 6.67 11.97
N ARG A 101 -3.84 6.83 13.27
CA ARG A 101 -4.57 7.69 14.21
C ARG A 101 -4.62 9.16 13.79
N HIS A 102 -3.54 9.69 13.23
CA HIS A 102 -3.50 11.09 12.81
C HIS A 102 -4.42 11.36 11.61
N PHE A 103 -4.49 10.44 10.66
CA PHE A 103 -5.36 10.52 9.49
C PHE A 103 -6.74 9.92 9.70
N SER A 104 -7.08 9.53 10.94
CA SER A 104 -8.35 8.87 11.27
C SER A 104 -8.66 7.68 10.35
N THR A 105 -7.65 6.86 10.08
CA THR A 105 -7.76 5.67 9.22
C THR A 105 -7.24 4.42 9.93
N LEU A 106 -7.36 3.28 9.26
CA LEU A 106 -6.97 1.97 9.74
C LEU A 106 -5.54 1.61 9.31
N TRP A 107 -4.96 0.64 10.01
CA TRP A 107 -3.67 0.04 9.64
C TRP A 107 -3.65 -1.46 9.91
N THR A 108 -2.78 -2.19 9.21
CA THR A 108 -2.46 -3.60 9.52
C THR A 108 -1.37 -3.71 10.56
N THR A 109 -1.40 -4.77 11.36
CA THR A 109 -0.31 -5.15 12.27
C THR A 109 0.68 -6.09 11.58
N GLU A 110 1.89 -6.21 12.14
CA GLU A 110 2.87 -7.21 11.69
C GLU A 110 2.38 -8.62 12.05
N VAL A 111 2.02 -9.42 11.03
CA VAL A 111 1.52 -10.80 11.21
C VAL A 111 2.51 -11.68 11.96
N ALA A 112 3.80 -11.54 11.68
CA ALA A 112 4.83 -12.33 12.33
C ALA A 112 4.85 -12.15 13.85
N ARG A 113 4.51 -10.95 14.36
CA ARG A 113 4.41 -10.69 15.80
C ARG A 113 3.34 -11.55 16.43
N GLU A 114 2.15 -11.59 15.83
CA GLU A 114 1.00 -12.36 16.33
C GLU A 114 1.28 -13.86 16.22
N TYR A 115 1.72 -14.31 15.03
CA TYR A 115 1.99 -15.71 14.75
C TYR A 115 3.04 -16.32 15.69
N LEU A 116 4.19 -15.67 15.86
CA LEU A 116 5.29 -16.19 16.69
C LEU A 116 5.01 -16.04 18.19
N THR A 117 4.12 -15.14 18.60
CA THR A 117 3.66 -15.09 19.99
C THR A 117 2.78 -16.30 20.31
N GLU A 118 1.94 -16.73 19.37
CA GLU A 118 1.05 -17.88 19.53
C GLU A 118 1.76 -19.22 19.37
N HIS A 119 2.65 -19.34 18.38
CA HIS A 119 3.28 -20.62 17.99
C HIS A 119 4.70 -20.79 18.55
N GLY A 120 5.29 -19.73 19.09
CA GLY A 120 6.66 -19.72 19.60
C GLY A 120 7.69 -19.18 18.59
N PRO A 121 8.94 -18.97 19.03
CA PRO A 121 10.00 -18.40 18.21
C PRO A 121 10.61 -19.39 17.19
N ASP A 122 10.28 -20.67 17.30
CA ASP A 122 10.77 -21.69 16.38
C ASP A 122 9.88 -21.75 15.13
N TYR A 123 10.44 -21.38 13.99
CA TYR A 123 9.74 -21.38 12.70
C TYR A 123 10.66 -21.80 11.55
N GLY A 124 10.07 -22.39 10.51
CA GLY A 124 10.73 -22.85 9.31
C GLY A 124 10.34 -22.07 8.04
N PRO A 125 10.85 -22.51 6.86
CA PRO A 125 10.57 -21.86 5.59
C PRO A 125 9.07 -21.80 5.24
N LYS A 126 8.30 -22.83 5.60
CA LYS A 126 6.86 -22.90 5.35
C LYS A 126 6.08 -21.90 6.18
N ASP A 127 6.50 -21.68 7.42
CA ASP A 127 5.87 -20.73 8.33
C ASP A 127 6.12 -19.29 7.86
N LEU A 128 7.33 -18.98 7.38
CA LEU A 128 7.62 -17.69 6.75
C LEU A 128 6.76 -17.44 5.50
N LEU A 129 6.60 -18.44 4.63
CA LEU A 129 5.71 -18.33 3.48
C LEU A 129 4.25 -18.11 3.91
N LEU A 130 3.77 -18.85 4.92
CA LEU A 130 2.43 -18.69 5.45
C LEU A 130 2.21 -17.28 6.03
N MET A 131 3.13 -16.79 6.87
CA MET A 131 3.05 -15.43 7.43
C MET A 131 3.08 -14.36 6.34
N ALA A 132 3.88 -14.54 5.29
CA ALA A 132 3.90 -13.63 4.14
C ALA A 132 2.55 -13.60 3.40
N GLN A 133 1.94 -14.77 3.16
CA GLN A 133 0.61 -14.87 2.54
C GLN A 133 -0.48 -14.23 3.40
N LEU A 134 -0.41 -14.45 4.72
CA LEU A 134 -1.33 -13.84 5.68
C LEU A 134 -1.18 -12.32 5.71
N GLN A 135 0.04 -11.78 5.71
CA GLN A 135 0.28 -10.33 5.66
C GLN A 135 -0.30 -9.72 4.38
N ALA A 136 -0.05 -10.34 3.22
CA ALA A 136 -0.59 -9.89 1.95
C ALA A 136 -2.12 -9.86 1.95
N LYS A 137 -2.74 -10.93 2.49
CA LYS A 137 -4.20 -11.04 2.63
C LYS A 137 -4.76 -9.96 3.55
N GLN A 138 -4.20 -9.78 4.75
CA GLN A 138 -4.65 -8.78 5.72
C GLN A 138 -4.58 -7.37 5.12
N SER A 139 -3.50 -7.07 4.41
CA SER A 139 -3.30 -5.78 3.75
C SER A 139 -4.29 -5.55 2.59
N GLN A 140 -4.60 -6.61 1.82
CA GLN A 140 -5.63 -6.54 0.79
C GLN A 140 -7.03 -6.30 1.39
N GLU A 141 -7.42 -7.05 2.41
CA GLU A 141 -8.72 -6.90 3.09
C GLU A 141 -8.87 -5.49 3.68
N LEU A 142 -7.80 -4.95 4.26
CA LEU A 142 -7.79 -3.56 4.74
C LEU A 142 -7.99 -2.55 3.60
N ALA A 143 -7.28 -2.72 2.50
CA ALA A 143 -7.42 -1.84 1.34
C ALA A 143 -8.81 -1.92 0.70
N GLU A 144 -9.50 -3.05 0.76
CA GLU A 144 -10.86 -3.20 0.25
C GLU A 144 -11.92 -2.58 1.17
N SER A 145 -11.60 -2.41 2.46
CA SER A 145 -12.49 -1.81 3.46
C SER A 145 -12.33 -0.29 3.65
N SER A 146 -11.33 0.32 3.01
CA SER A 146 -11.04 1.77 3.08
C SER A 146 -11.17 2.45 1.71
N LEU A 147 -11.54 3.74 1.72
CA LEU A 147 -11.76 4.51 0.49
C LEU A 147 -10.58 5.40 0.10
N ASP A 148 -9.80 5.86 1.07
CA ASP A 148 -8.92 7.02 0.88
C ASP A 148 -7.46 6.66 1.11
N LEU A 149 -7.13 6.18 2.31
CA LEU A 149 -5.77 5.94 2.75
C LEU A 149 -5.78 4.79 3.76
N VAL A 150 -4.78 3.92 3.71
CA VAL A 150 -4.48 2.92 4.74
C VAL A 150 -2.98 2.85 4.99
N PHE A 151 -2.61 2.38 6.18
CA PHE A 151 -1.21 2.12 6.51
C PHE A 151 -0.97 0.63 6.70
N ASP A 152 0.20 0.16 6.30
CA ASP A 152 0.63 -1.20 6.58
C ASP A 152 1.86 -1.17 7.50
N ASP A 153 1.75 -1.79 8.69
CA ASP A 153 2.93 -2.11 9.49
C ASP A 153 3.60 -3.31 8.86
N THR A 154 4.62 -3.05 8.04
CA THR A 154 5.28 -3.99 7.14
C THR A 154 4.42 -4.57 6.01
N ASP A 155 5.09 -5.14 4.99
CA ASP A 155 4.48 -5.93 3.93
C ASP A 155 5.40 -7.12 3.54
N LEU A 156 5.15 -7.69 2.35
CA LEU A 156 5.91 -8.80 1.77
C LEU A 156 7.42 -8.53 1.65
N LEU A 157 7.86 -7.27 1.56
CA LEU A 157 9.28 -6.94 1.46
C LEU A 157 10.07 -7.45 2.66
N THR A 158 9.51 -7.31 3.86
CA THR A 158 10.15 -7.80 5.09
C THR A 158 10.33 -9.31 5.03
N TYR A 159 9.34 -10.05 4.54
CA TYR A 159 9.44 -11.51 4.42
C TYR A 159 10.44 -11.95 3.35
N ARG A 160 10.58 -11.21 2.24
CA ARG A 160 11.63 -11.47 1.24
C ARG A 160 13.03 -11.36 1.84
N ILE A 161 13.29 -10.25 2.54
CA ILE A 161 14.57 -9.99 3.20
C ILE A 161 14.82 -11.00 4.31
N TRP A 162 13.82 -11.27 5.14
CA TRP A 162 13.94 -12.22 6.24
C TRP A 162 14.26 -13.63 5.73
N PHE A 163 13.57 -14.10 4.69
CA PHE A 163 13.84 -15.41 4.11
C PHE A 163 15.25 -15.49 3.52
N LEU A 164 15.67 -14.44 2.80
CA LEU A 164 17.02 -14.33 2.24
C LEU A 164 18.10 -14.40 3.33
N GLU A 165 17.96 -13.60 4.39
CA GLU A 165 18.95 -13.52 5.48
C GLU A 165 19.02 -14.82 6.27
N LYS A 166 17.87 -15.47 6.53
CA LYS A 166 17.82 -16.71 7.32
C LYS A 166 18.31 -17.94 6.56
N TYR A 167 18.02 -18.04 5.26
CA TYR A 167 18.30 -19.24 4.46
C TYR A 167 19.36 -19.06 3.37
N GLY A 168 19.94 -17.86 3.26
CA GLY A 168 21.00 -17.54 2.29
C GLY A 168 20.53 -17.54 0.83
N ARG A 169 19.22 -17.58 0.57
CA ARG A 169 18.61 -17.58 -0.77
C ARG A 169 17.19 -17.01 -0.72
N PRO A 170 16.71 -16.37 -1.80
CA PRO A 170 15.33 -15.91 -1.87
C PRO A 170 14.34 -17.10 -1.98
N SER A 171 13.12 -16.91 -1.48
CA SER A 171 12.00 -17.83 -1.76
C SER A 171 11.33 -17.44 -3.08
N PRO A 172 11.30 -18.32 -4.10
CA PRO A 172 10.61 -18.04 -5.35
C PRO A 172 9.13 -17.69 -5.16
N GLU A 173 8.47 -18.33 -4.18
CA GLU A 173 7.06 -18.11 -3.88
C GLU A 173 6.81 -16.72 -3.29
N ILE A 174 7.67 -16.25 -2.39
CA ILE A 174 7.54 -14.90 -1.80
C ILE A 174 7.94 -13.81 -2.81
N GLU A 175 8.97 -14.05 -3.61
CA GLU A 175 9.39 -13.11 -4.67
C GLU A 175 8.32 -12.95 -5.76
N ALA A 176 7.54 -14.00 -6.06
CA ALA A 176 6.46 -13.94 -7.05
C ALA A 176 5.24 -13.12 -6.60
N MET A 177 5.08 -12.86 -5.29
CA MET A 177 3.98 -12.05 -4.77
C MET A 177 4.29 -10.55 -4.96
N PRO A 178 3.37 -9.74 -5.53
CA PRO A 178 3.64 -8.34 -5.84
C PRO A 178 3.70 -7.48 -4.57
N LEU A 179 4.63 -6.52 -4.57
CA LEU A 179 4.61 -5.41 -3.63
C LEU A 179 3.49 -4.44 -4.03
N GLU A 180 2.55 -4.17 -3.13
CA GLU A 180 1.33 -3.39 -3.44
C GLU A 180 1.33 -1.97 -2.82
N GLY A 181 2.37 -1.62 -2.07
CA GLY A 181 2.52 -0.28 -1.51
C GLY A 181 2.72 0.78 -2.59
N ASP A 182 2.09 1.94 -2.38
CA ASP A 182 2.22 3.13 -3.24
C ASP A 182 3.34 4.05 -2.79
N LEU A 183 3.58 4.07 -1.48
CA LEU A 183 4.68 4.78 -0.84
C LEU A 183 5.21 3.93 0.31
N TYR A 184 6.53 3.76 0.33
CA TYR A 184 7.25 3.09 1.41
C TYR A 184 7.94 4.11 2.31
N LEU A 185 7.54 4.15 3.58
CA LEU A 185 8.24 4.88 4.63
C LEU A 185 9.32 3.97 5.23
N LEU A 186 10.53 4.07 4.71
CA LEU A 186 11.67 3.26 5.12
C LEU A 186 12.30 3.85 6.39
N CYS A 187 12.04 3.23 7.52
CA CYS A 187 12.54 3.64 8.83
C CYS A 187 14.03 3.33 8.98
N THR A 188 14.84 4.34 9.33
CA THR A 188 16.27 4.15 9.61
C THR A 188 16.48 3.43 10.95
N PRO A 189 17.61 2.70 11.13
CA PRO A 189 17.96 2.00 12.38
C PRO A 189 18.60 2.90 13.45
N ASP A 190 18.17 4.16 13.56
CA ASP A 190 18.68 5.17 14.49
C ASP A 190 18.09 5.07 15.91
N LEU A 191 17.14 4.15 16.15
CA LEU A 191 16.63 3.86 17.49
C LEU A 191 17.54 2.85 18.20
N ALA A 192 17.64 2.98 19.52
CA ALA A 192 18.30 1.97 20.35
C ALA A 192 17.63 0.60 20.20
N TRP A 193 18.43 -0.46 20.24
CA TRP A 193 17.90 -1.80 20.29
C TRP A 193 17.10 -2.01 21.58
N ALA A 194 15.89 -2.55 21.45
CA ALA A 194 15.15 -3.07 22.59
C ALA A 194 15.29 -4.60 22.62
N ALA A 195 15.57 -5.18 23.78
CA ALA A 195 15.55 -6.63 23.94
C ALA A 195 14.12 -7.16 23.79
N ASP A 196 13.95 -8.25 23.04
CA ASP A 196 12.68 -8.90 22.77
C ASP A 196 12.96 -10.36 22.36
N PRO A 197 12.25 -11.36 22.90
CA PRO A 197 12.53 -12.78 22.61
C PRO A 197 12.34 -13.20 21.15
N LEU A 198 11.59 -12.42 20.36
CA LEU A 198 11.29 -12.71 18.95
C LEU A 198 12.22 -11.98 17.98
N ARG A 199 13.23 -11.27 18.49
CA ARG A 199 14.16 -10.50 17.66
C ARG A 199 15.48 -11.23 17.44
N GLU A 200 15.96 -11.24 16.20
CA GLU A 200 17.11 -12.07 15.79
C GLU A 200 18.40 -11.27 15.56
N TYR A 201 18.31 -9.97 15.28
CA TYR A 201 19.44 -9.17 14.78
C TYR A 201 19.80 -7.99 15.70
N PRO A 202 20.35 -8.23 16.91
CA PRO A 202 20.63 -7.18 17.88
C PRO A 202 21.82 -6.29 17.51
N ARG A 203 22.73 -6.74 16.62
CA ARG A 203 23.93 -5.98 16.27
C ARG A 203 23.57 -4.84 15.32
N GLU A 204 24.15 -3.66 15.56
CA GLU A 204 23.94 -2.49 14.71
C GLU A 204 24.30 -2.74 13.24
N ALA A 205 25.38 -3.48 12.99
CA ALA A 205 25.80 -3.84 11.64
C ALA A 205 24.75 -4.71 10.91
N ASP A 206 24.07 -5.62 11.61
CA ASP A 206 23.01 -6.43 11.01
C ASP A 206 21.78 -5.57 10.68
N ARG A 207 21.41 -4.64 11.58
CA ARG A 207 20.30 -3.70 11.33
C ARG A 207 20.60 -2.75 10.17
N GLN A 208 21.84 -2.28 10.05
CA GLN A 208 22.25 -1.47 8.90
C GLN A 208 22.22 -2.28 7.61
N ARG A 209 22.70 -3.53 7.62
CA ARG A 209 22.61 -4.43 6.46
C ARG A 209 21.16 -4.63 6.01
N HIS A 210 20.25 -4.91 6.95
CA HIS A 210 18.81 -5.05 6.64
C HIS A 210 18.23 -3.75 6.07
N PHE A 211 18.60 -2.58 6.61
CA PHE A 211 18.16 -1.30 6.07
C PHE A 211 18.60 -1.11 4.60
N GLU A 212 19.85 -1.42 4.26
CA GLU A 212 20.32 -1.34 2.87
C GLU A 212 19.59 -2.35 1.98
N LEU A 213 19.35 -3.58 2.44
CA LEU A 213 18.55 -4.56 1.68
C LEU A 213 17.12 -4.06 1.39
N HIS A 214 16.45 -3.43 2.37
CA HIS A 214 15.15 -2.82 2.14
C HIS A 214 15.22 -1.76 1.03
N LYS A 215 16.24 -0.90 1.09
CA LYS A 215 16.45 0.14 0.09
C LYS A 215 16.71 -0.45 -1.30
N GLU A 216 17.62 -1.42 -1.41
CA GLU A 216 17.97 -2.10 -2.66
C GLU A 216 16.76 -2.77 -3.32
N TYR A 217 15.94 -3.47 -2.54
CA TYR A 217 14.73 -4.10 -3.05
C TYR A 217 13.69 -3.08 -3.52
N LEU A 218 13.50 -1.98 -2.79
CA LEU A 218 12.60 -0.90 -3.21
C LEU A 218 13.06 -0.25 -4.51
N GLU A 219 14.37 -0.03 -4.67
CA GLU A 219 14.96 0.49 -5.91
C GLU A 219 14.82 -0.49 -7.08
N LYS A 220 15.13 -1.77 -6.84
CA LYS A 220 15.01 -2.86 -7.83
C LYS A 220 13.57 -3.00 -8.35
N ASP A 221 12.58 -2.92 -7.47
CA ASP A 221 11.16 -3.03 -7.81
C ASP A 221 10.52 -1.68 -8.20
N ALA A 222 11.34 -0.63 -8.36
CA ALA A 222 10.92 0.73 -8.70
C ALA A 222 9.80 1.28 -7.81
N LYS A 223 9.84 0.95 -6.51
CA LYS A 223 8.86 1.40 -5.52
C LYS A 223 9.21 2.78 -4.99
N PRO A 224 8.26 3.73 -5.00
CA PRO A 224 8.46 5.03 -4.36
C PRO A 224 8.70 4.85 -2.86
N TYR A 225 9.79 5.42 -2.36
CA TYR A 225 10.11 5.36 -0.95
C TYR A 225 10.71 6.67 -0.43
N ALA A 226 10.65 6.86 0.88
CA ALA A 226 11.27 7.96 1.58
C ALA A 226 11.81 7.50 2.93
N LEU A 227 12.96 8.05 3.31
CA LEU A 227 13.62 7.70 4.56
C LEU A 227 12.97 8.41 5.74
N VAL A 228 12.68 7.66 6.80
CA VAL A 228 12.12 8.19 8.03
C VAL A 228 13.09 7.96 9.19
N SER A 229 13.60 9.04 9.74
CA SER A 229 14.50 9.05 10.89
C SER A 229 13.97 9.93 12.03
N GLY A 230 14.59 9.82 13.19
CA GLY A 230 14.31 10.63 14.38
C GLY A 230 13.77 9.81 15.55
N GLN A 231 13.76 10.45 16.71
CA GLN A 231 13.32 9.88 17.98
C GLN A 231 11.93 10.39 18.37
N GLY A 232 11.15 9.58 19.08
CA GLY A 232 9.90 10.00 19.71
C GLY A 232 8.90 10.68 18.74
N SER A 233 8.53 11.93 19.02
CA SER A 233 7.61 12.72 18.19
C SER A 233 8.25 13.21 16.90
N ALA A 234 9.57 13.42 16.86
CA ALA A 234 10.28 13.90 15.67
C ALA A 234 10.14 12.93 14.49
N ARG A 235 10.21 11.62 14.74
CA ARG A 235 9.97 10.59 13.72
C ARG A 235 8.60 10.74 13.06
N LYS A 236 7.56 10.90 13.88
CA LYS A 236 6.19 11.10 13.40
C LYS A 236 6.10 12.37 12.54
N MET A 237 6.66 13.49 13.02
CA MET A 237 6.64 14.76 12.28
C MET A 237 7.37 14.66 10.94
N ASN A 238 8.51 13.96 10.89
CA ASN A 238 9.25 13.73 9.66
C ASN A 238 8.43 12.91 8.65
N ALA A 239 7.77 11.84 9.11
CA ALA A 239 6.88 11.04 8.28
C ALA A 239 5.69 11.86 7.75
N LEU A 240 5.08 12.71 8.58
CA LEU A 240 3.98 13.59 8.14
C LEU A 240 4.41 14.56 7.04
N ARG A 241 5.57 15.22 7.20
CA ARG A 241 6.13 16.12 6.18
C ARG A 241 6.39 15.40 4.85
N ILE A 242 6.86 14.16 4.92
CA ILE A 242 7.06 13.32 3.73
C ILE A 242 5.72 13.06 3.05
N ILE A 243 4.70 12.62 3.79
CA ILE A 243 3.37 12.35 3.24
C ILE A 243 2.75 13.61 2.61
N GLU A 244 2.89 14.77 3.28
CA GLU A 244 2.51 16.09 2.75
C GLU A 244 3.22 16.41 1.42
N ALA A 245 4.55 16.23 1.36
CA ALA A 245 5.34 16.49 0.16
C ALA A 245 4.97 15.58 -1.02
N PHE A 246 4.50 14.36 -0.74
CA PHE A 246 3.98 13.43 -1.74
C PHE A 246 2.57 13.80 -2.24
N GLY A 247 1.96 14.90 -1.78
CA GLY A 247 0.65 15.36 -2.23
C GLY A 247 -0.46 14.34 -1.95
N ILE A 248 -0.29 13.56 -0.88
CA ILE A 248 -1.22 12.52 -0.44
C ILE A 248 -2.38 13.12 0.36
N LEU A 249 -2.20 14.35 0.84
CA LEU A 249 -3.21 15.06 1.61
C LEU A 249 -4.05 15.97 0.72
N PRO A 250 -5.34 16.13 1.04
CA PRO A 250 -6.18 17.16 0.43
C PRO A 250 -5.65 18.57 0.73
#